data_AF-A0A9W7WNW6-F1
#
_entry.id   AF-A0A9W7WNW6-F1
#
_cell.length_a   1.000
_cell.length_b   1.000
_cell.length_c   1.000
_cell.angle_alpha   90.00
_cell.angle_beta   90.00
_cell.angle_gamma   90.00
#
_symmetry.space_group_name_H-M   'P 1'
#
loop_
_entity.id
_entity.type
_entity.pdbx_description
1 polymer ?
#
loop_
_entity_poly.entity_id
_entity_poly.type
_entity_poly.pdbx_seq_one_letter_code
_entity_poly.pdbx_strand_id
1 'polypeptide(L)'
;MCQVCDVFSQSEDVLPPASIALVWYAILCGLTAEYETTRNKIKNGHLFKDHLDKAIELKPEDPVSYYLLGRWCYASYINFL
;
A
#
# COMPACT_ATOMS: atom_id res chain seq x y z
N MET A 1 -5.08 5.49 13.84
CA MET A 1 -4.67 4.96 12.53
C MET A 1 -4.37 6.12 11.60
N CYS A 2 -3.58 5.91 10.54
CA CYS A 2 -3.41 6.92 9.50
C CYS A 2 -4.70 6.97 8.67
N GLN A 3 -5.27 8.15 8.45
CA GLN A 3 -6.57 8.33 7.78
C GLN A 3 -6.66 7.63 6.41
N VAL A 4 -5.54 7.44 5.71
CA VAL A 4 -5.49 6.72 4.43
C VAL A 4 -5.72 5.21 4.54
N CYS A 5 -5.25 4.56 5.61
CA CYS A 5 -5.55 3.16 5.87
C CYS A 5 -7.03 2.97 6.24
N ASP A 6 -7.60 3.92 6.97
CA ASP A 6 -9.02 3.90 7.34
C ASP A 6 -9.91 4.07 6.09
N VAL A 7 -9.59 5.02 5.20
CA VAL A 7 -10.31 5.21 3.92
C VAL A 7 -10.15 3.99 3.00
N PHE A 8 -8.98 3.35 2.99
CA PHE A 8 -8.78 2.13 2.19
C PHE A 8 -9.60 0.95 2.71
N SER A 9 -9.61 0.74 4.03
CA SER A 9 -10.42 -0.32 4.65
C SER A 9 -11.92 -0.15 4.34
N GLN A 10 -12.42 1.09 4.28
CA GLN A 10 -13.79 1.38 3.86
C GLN A 10 -14.05 1.13 2.36
N SER A 11 -13.01 1.21 1.52
CA SER A 11 -13.14 0.98 0.08
C SER A 11 -13.12 -0.50 -0.30
N GLU A 12 -12.51 -1.35 0.53
CA GLU A 12 -12.41 -2.81 0.34
C GLU A 12 -13.80 -3.48 0.43
N ASP A 13 -14.73 -2.90 1.21
CA ASP A 13 -16.12 -3.34 1.30
C ASP A 13 -16.95 -3.02 0.03
N VAL A 14 -16.52 -2.01 -0.75
CA VAL A 14 -17.29 -1.49 -1.90
C VAL A 14 -16.75 -2.01 -3.23
N LEU A 15 -15.45 -2.29 -3.32
CA LEU A 15 -14.78 -2.75 -4.54
C LEU A 15 -13.89 -3.96 -4.23
N PRO A 16 -13.96 -5.04 -5.04
CA PRO A 16 -12.96 -6.10 -4.98
C PRO A 16 -11.57 -5.49 -5.19
N PRO A 17 -10.46 -6.19 -4.81
CA PRO A 17 -9.09 -5.72 -4.96
C PRO A 17 -8.73 -5.59 -6.45
N ALA A 18 -9.30 -4.57 -7.07
CA ALA A 18 -9.04 -4.13 -8.40
C ALA A 18 -7.79 -3.28 -8.31
N SER A 19 -6.83 -3.55 -9.19
CA SER A 19 -5.60 -2.79 -9.43
C SER A 19 -5.72 -1.29 -9.14
N ILE A 20 -6.82 -0.66 -9.56
CA ILE A 20 -7.08 0.77 -9.38
C ILE A 20 -7.09 1.22 -7.90
N ALA A 21 -7.65 0.44 -6.98
CA ALA A 21 -7.71 0.78 -5.57
C ALA A 21 -6.30 0.77 -4.94
N LEU A 22 -5.47 -0.20 -5.32
CA LEU A 22 -4.07 -0.29 -4.89
C LEU A 22 -3.21 0.85 -5.46
N VAL A 23 -3.49 1.28 -6.69
CA VAL A 23 -2.82 2.44 -7.29
C VAL A 23 -3.14 3.72 -6.51
N TRP A 24 -4.42 3.99 -6.25
CA TRP A 24 -4.83 5.15 -5.44
C TRP A 24 -4.25 5.06 -4.03
N TYR A 25 -4.27 3.88 -3.42
CA TYR A 25 -3.66 3.65 -2.12
C TYR A 25 -2.16 3.96 -2.13
N ALA A 26 -1.40 3.49 -3.12
CA ALA A 26 0.03 3.75 -3.22
C ALA A 26 0.35 5.24 -3.41
N ILE A 27 -0.45 5.97 -4.20
CA ILE A 27 -0.32 7.43 -4.37
C ILE A 27 -0.59 8.15 -3.05
N LEU A 28 -1.68 7.80 -2.38
CA LEU A 28 -2.07 8.37 -1.10
C LEU A 28 -1.03 8.06 -0.01
N CYS A 29 -0.51 6.82 0.03
CA CYS A 29 0.56 6.43 0.95
C CYS A 29 1.81 7.28 0.73
N GLY A 30 2.19 7.54 -0.53
CA GLY A 30 3.29 8.43 -0.89
C GLY A 30 3.09 9.86 -0.39
N LEU A 31 1.90 10.42 -0.58
CA LEU A 31 1.57 11.76 -0.09
C LEU A 31 1.59 11.84 1.45
N THR A 32 1.04 10.83 2.14
CA THR A 32 1.02 10.81 3.61
C THR A 32 2.38 10.52 4.23
N ALA A 33 3.27 9.84 3.49
CA ALA A 33 4.62 9.58 3.94
C ALA A 33 5.43 10.88 4.12
N GLU A 34 5.03 12.02 3.56
CA GLU A 34 5.71 13.30 3.83
C GLU A 34 5.35 13.89 5.21
N TYR A 35 4.15 13.58 5.72
CA TYR A 35 3.60 14.19 6.93
C TYR A 35 3.65 13.29 8.17
N GLU A 36 3.90 11.99 8.00
CA GLU A 36 3.96 11.05 9.11
C GLU A 36 5.35 10.89 9.74
N THR A 37 5.36 10.60 11.04
CA THR A 37 6.59 10.18 11.73
C THR A 37 7.09 8.84 11.18
N THR A 38 8.41 8.65 11.15
CA THR A 38 9.07 7.43 10.64
C THR A 38 8.46 6.14 11.22
N ARG A 39 8.04 6.16 12.49
CA ARG A 39 7.41 5.02 13.17
C ARG A 39 6.07 4.62 12.55
N ASN A 40 5.26 5.59 12.13
CA ASN A 40 3.99 5.30 11.47
C ASN A 40 4.19 4.84 10.02
N LYS A 41 5.17 5.42 9.30
CA LYS A 41 5.52 4.98 7.94
C LYS A 41 5.85 3.49 7.90
N ILE A 42 6.61 3.00 8.87
CA ILE A 42 6.95 1.57 8.98
C ILE A 42 5.69 0.72 9.21
N LYS A 43 4.84 1.11 10.18
CA LYS A 43 3.59 0.39 10.46
C LYS A 43 2.65 0.32 9.25
N ASN A 44 2.47 1.45 8.57
CA ASN A 44 1.61 1.53 7.38
C ASN A 44 2.23 0.77 6.20
N GLY A 45 3.56 0.77 6.08
CA GLY A 45 4.28 -0.03 5.10
C GLY A 45 4.04 -1.54 5.28
N HIS A 46 3.96 -2.04 6.52
CA HIS A 46 3.62 -3.45 6.77
C HIS A 46 2.18 -3.76 6.37
N LEU A 47 1.21 -2.92 6.75
CA LEU A 47 -0.19 -3.06 6.33
C LEU A 47 -0.34 -3.06 4.80
N PHE A 48 0.35 -2.16 4.11
CA PHE A 48 0.36 -2.12 2.65
C PHE A 48 0.81 -3.44 2.04
N LYS A 49 1.90 -4.02 2.58
CA LYS A 49 2.43 -5.28 2.10
C LYS A 49 1.40 -6.40 2.26
N ASP A 50 0.73 -6.50 3.41
CA ASP A 50 -0.30 -7.52 3.66
C ASP A 50 -1.47 -7.40 2.67
N HIS A 51 -1.94 -6.19 2.37
CA HIS A 51 -2.99 -5.97 1.38
C HIS A 51 -2.52 -6.26 -0.05
N LEU A 52 -1.27 -5.93 -0.37
CA LEU A 52 -0.68 -6.20 -1.67
C LEU A 52 -0.48 -7.71 -1.90
N ASP A 53 -0.01 -8.44 -0.89
CA ASP A 53 0.16 -9.89 -0.94
C ASP A 53 -1.19 -10.59 -1.18
N LYS A 54 -2.26 -10.16 -0.49
CA LYS A 54 -3.63 -10.64 -0.77
C LYS A 54 -4.08 -10.33 -2.20
N ALA A 55 -3.79 -9.14 -2.70
CA ALA A 55 -4.16 -8.78 -4.07
C ALA A 55 -3.41 -9.63 -5.13
N ILE A 56 -2.14 -9.95 -4.88
CA ILE A 56 -1.35 -10.86 -5.72
C ILE A 56 -1.93 -12.28 -5.66
N GLU A 57 -2.34 -12.76 -4.49
CA GLU A 57 -2.98 -14.07 -4.34
C GLU A 57 -4.31 -14.16 -5.10
N LEU A 58 -5.11 -13.08 -5.06
CA LEU A 58 -6.37 -12.99 -5.82
C LEU A 58 -6.16 -12.83 -7.34
N LYS A 59 -5.14 -12.09 -7.76
CA LYS A 59 -4.84 -11.82 -9.18
C LYS A 59 -3.33 -11.80 -9.44
N PRO A 60 -2.72 -12.98 -9.62
CA PRO A 60 -1.28 -13.08 -9.87
C PRO A 60 -0.87 -12.62 -11.27
N GLU A 61 -1.82 -12.40 -12.18
CA GLU A 61 -1.57 -11.87 -13.53
C GLU A 61 -1.47 -10.34 -13.61
N ASP A 62 -1.79 -9.61 -12.54
CA ASP A 62 -1.74 -8.14 -12.59
C ASP A 62 -0.29 -7.61 -12.51
N PRO A 63 0.28 -7.04 -13.58
CA PRO A 63 1.64 -6.49 -13.55
C PRO A 63 1.78 -5.29 -12.61
N VAL A 64 0.69 -4.59 -12.30
CA VAL A 64 0.70 -3.43 -11.40
C VAL A 64 1.03 -3.85 -9.97
N SER A 65 0.55 -5.01 -9.52
CA SER A 65 0.83 -5.53 -8.19
C SER A 65 2.33 -5.76 -7.98
N TYR A 66 3.03 -6.33 -8.98
CA TYR A 66 4.48 -6.51 -8.93
C TYR A 66 5.25 -5.19 -9.01
N TYR A 67 4.76 -4.22 -9.80
CA TYR A 67 5.35 -2.88 -9.84
C TYR A 67 5.28 -2.20 -8.47
N LEU A 68 4.13 -2.28 -7.80
CA LEU A 68 3.92 -1.75 -6.46
C LEU A 68 4.77 -2.46 -5.41
N LEU A 69 4.97 -3.78 -5.55
CA LEU A 69 5.86 -4.55 -4.68
C LEU A 69 7.31 -4.05 -4.79
N GLY A 70 7.79 -3.81 -6.01
CA GLY A 70 9.11 -3.22 -6.25
C GLY A 70 9.27 -1.83 -5.63
N ARG A 71 8.24 -0.97 -5.78
CA ARG A 71 8.20 0.37 -5.15
C ARG A 71 8.26 0.29 -3.63
N TRP A 72 7.56 -0.67 -3.03
CA TRP A 72 7.60 -0.89 -1.58
C TRP A 72 8.98 -1.37 -1.12
N CYS A 73 9.59 -2.33 -1.81
CA CYS A 73 10.95 -2.79 -1.49
C CYS A 73 11.97 -1.63 -1.52
N TYR A 74 11.88 -0.77 -2.52
CA TYR A 74 12.73 0.42 -2.62
C TYR A 74 12.51 1.39 -1.45
N ALA A 75 11.24 1.68 -1.12
CA ALA A 75 10.91 2.56 -0.01
C ALA A 75 11.31 1.98 1.35
N SER A 76 11.11 0.68 1.57
CA SER A 76 11.52 -0.03 2.78
C SER A 76 13.03 -0.01 2.96
N TYR A 77 13.80 -0.18 1.88
CA TYR A 77 15.27 -0.11 1.92
C TYR A 77 15.77 1.29 2.28
N ILE A 78 15.17 2.34 1.70
CA ILE A 78 15.54 3.74 1.98
C ILE A 78 15.16 4.21 3.39
N ASN A 79 14.07 3.70 3.96
CA ASN A 79 13.63 4.11 5.30
C ASN A 79 14.27 3.29 6.45
N PHE A 80 15.00 2.21 6.13
CA PHE A 80 15.76 1.41 7.10
C PHE A 80 17.28 1.71 7.13
N LEU A 81 17.77 2.56 6.22
CA LEU A 81 19.13 3.14 6.21
C LEU A 81 19.10 4.57 6.77
#